data_AF-A0AAP2Z0Z5-F1
#
_entry.id   AF-A0AAP2Z0Z5-F1
#
_cell.length_a   1.000
_cell.length_b   1.000
_cell.length_c   1.000
_cell.angle_alpha   90.00
_cell.angle_beta   90.00
_cell.angle_gamma   90.00
#
_symmetry.space_group_name_H-M   'P 1'
#
loop_
_entity.id
_entity.type
_entity.pdbx_description
1 polymer ?
#
loop_
_entity_poly.entity_id
_entity_poly.type
_entity_poly.pdbx_seq_one_letter_code
_entity_poly.pdbx_strand_id
1 'polypeptide(L)'
;MVSERELVEKWHTQVFRSADEEIRRLLTQFPDRRQLSIPFTQCGVDYRFTAPLVSDPDRTLEAGRQALEEVVENEFDGVEGSVEADDRIYLRLTDVPDSVRYRLESLRAEHLNRLVAVDGTVDSCGDLEPRIVTATFRCERCDERTTVPQRERRLRRRSRCPSCTAVEALEFDPKRSEYVDSQVIQLRDGGRTLPVSLEHELAGSFEPGDELDVVAIPRGRFDGETTTVDVELECVSAHRHERGRDGDV
;
A
#
# COMPACT_ATOMS: atom_id res chain seq x y z
N MET A 1 17.12 5.83 -15.53
CA MET A 1 15.80 5.54 -14.95
C MET A 1 15.60 4.04 -15.08
N VAL A 2 15.37 3.33 -13.97
CA VAL A 2 15.16 1.87 -13.99
C VAL A 2 13.79 1.61 -14.60
N SER A 3 13.67 0.64 -15.51
CA SER A 3 12.42 0.25 -16.16
C SER A 3 11.53 -0.56 -15.22
N GLU A 4 10.24 -0.67 -15.52
CA GLU A 4 9.29 -1.45 -14.69
C GLU A 4 9.67 -2.93 -14.66
N ARG A 5 10.01 -3.50 -15.82
CA ARG A 5 10.47 -4.89 -15.89
C ARG A 5 11.76 -5.14 -15.11
N GLU A 6 12.70 -4.20 -15.10
CA GLU A 6 13.87 -4.32 -14.24
C GLU A 6 13.48 -4.33 -12.74
N LEU A 7 12.47 -3.57 -12.32
CA LEU A 7 12.01 -3.59 -10.92
C LEU A 7 11.34 -4.93 -10.57
N VAL A 8 10.51 -5.49 -11.47
CA VAL A 8 9.91 -6.82 -11.32
C VAL A 8 11.01 -7.88 -11.13
N GLU A 9 12.03 -7.88 -11.99
CA GLU A 9 13.18 -8.79 -11.89
C GLU A 9 13.96 -8.60 -10.57
N LYS A 10 14.05 -7.37 -10.04
CA LYS A 10 14.69 -7.11 -8.74
C LYS A 10 13.88 -7.68 -7.59
N TRP A 11 12.55 -7.53 -7.59
CA TRP A 11 11.69 -8.15 -6.58
C TRP A 11 11.85 -9.66 -6.54
N HIS A 12 11.80 -10.29 -7.71
CA HIS A 12 12.00 -11.73 -7.82
C HIS A 12 13.37 -12.15 -7.26
N THR A 13 14.45 -11.50 -7.71
CA THR A 13 15.82 -11.93 -7.39
C THR A 13 16.30 -11.57 -5.98
N GLN A 14 15.85 -10.44 -5.43
CA GLN A 14 16.29 -9.95 -4.12
C GLN A 14 15.34 -10.38 -2.99
N VAL A 15 14.03 -10.41 -3.24
CA VAL A 15 13.03 -10.64 -2.19
C VAL A 15 12.42 -12.03 -2.29
N PHE A 16 11.73 -12.34 -3.39
CA PHE A 16 10.89 -13.55 -3.44
C PHE A 16 11.68 -14.85 -3.55
N ARG A 17 12.88 -14.82 -4.13
CA ARG A 17 13.80 -15.97 -4.14
C ARG A 17 14.09 -16.56 -2.75
N SER A 18 13.95 -15.76 -1.69
CA SER A 18 14.17 -16.19 -0.30
C SER A 18 12.90 -16.11 0.56
N ALA A 19 11.74 -15.79 0.00
CA ALA A 19 10.48 -15.60 0.73
C ALA A 19 9.52 -16.81 0.60
N ASP A 20 10.04 -17.96 0.21
CA ASP A 20 9.31 -19.19 -0.07
C ASP A 20 8.37 -19.62 1.06
N GLU A 21 8.83 -19.54 2.31
CA GLU A 21 8.03 -19.94 3.47
C GLU A 21 6.92 -18.95 3.76
N GLU A 22 7.22 -17.65 3.66
CA GLU A 22 6.28 -16.55 3.87
C GLU A 22 5.17 -16.56 2.82
N ILE A 23 5.52 -16.78 1.56
CA ILE A 23 4.56 -16.92 0.46
C ILE A 23 3.68 -18.16 0.67
N ARG A 24 4.25 -19.33 1.02
CA ARG A 24 3.43 -20.53 1.33
C ARG A 24 2.45 -20.27 2.47
N ARG A 25 2.91 -19.64 3.56
CA ARG A 25 2.07 -19.32 4.70
C ARG A 25 0.94 -18.36 4.33
N LEU A 26 1.21 -17.35 3.52
CA LEU A 26 0.20 -16.44 2.98
C LEU A 26 -0.86 -17.21 2.18
N LEU A 27 -0.43 -18.03 1.22
CA LEU A 27 -1.34 -18.78 0.35
C LEU A 27 -2.24 -19.75 1.13
N THR A 28 -1.70 -20.44 2.14
CA THR A 28 -2.49 -21.35 3.01
C THR A 28 -3.55 -20.62 3.84
N GLN A 29 -3.37 -19.32 4.09
CA GLN A 29 -4.30 -18.48 4.85
C GLN A 29 -5.17 -17.60 3.93
N PHE A 30 -4.99 -17.71 2.62
CA PHE A 30 -5.77 -16.97 1.64
C PHE A 30 -7.19 -17.57 1.55
N PRO A 31 -8.26 -16.76 1.44
CA PRO A 31 -8.29 -15.31 1.27
C PRO A 31 -8.39 -14.47 2.56
N ASP A 32 -8.36 -15.10 3.73
CA ASP A 32 -8.53 -14.42 5.03
C ASP A 32 -7.34 -13.52 5.36
N ARG A 33 -6.15 -13.91 4.92
CA ARG A 33 -4.92 -13.10 4.98
C ARG A 33 -4.50 -12.70 3.58
N ARG A 34 -4.26 -11.40 3.37
CA ARG A 34 -3.89 -10.85 2.06
C ARG A 34 -2.70 -9.92 2.10
N GLN A 35 -1.87 -9.99 3.14
CA GLN A 35 -0.68 -9.16 3.24
C GLN A 35 0.60 -9.96 3.45
N LEU A 36 1.68 -9.50 2.83
CA LEU A 36 3.02 -10.06 2.95
C LEU A 36 3.95 -9.00 3.54
N SER A 37 4.43 -9.24 4.76
CA SER A 37 5.44 -8.38 5.40
C SER A 37 6.82 -8.62 4.81
N ILE A 38 7.50 -7.55 4.43
CA ILE A 38 8.81 -7.58 3.79
C ILE A 38 9.72 -6.61 4.55
N PRO A 39 10.64 -7.12 5.38
CA PRO A 39 11.68 -6.31 5.98
C PRO A 39 12.50 -5.62 4.89
N PHE A 40 12.75 -4.31 5.02
CA PHE A 40 13.53 -3.56 4.04
C PHE A 40 14.96 -4.10 3.92
N THR A 41 15.48 -4.74 4.97
CA THR A 41 16.75 -5.45 4.97
C THR A 41 16.80 -6.59 3.95
N GLN A 42 15.67 -7.23 3.65
CA GLN A 42 15.55 -8.27 2.61
C GLN A 42 15.63 -7.68 1.20
N CYS A 43 15.35 -6.40 1.01
CA CYS A 43 15.54 -5.72 -0.29
C CYS A 43 17.03 -5.58 -0.66
N GLY A 44 17.95 -5.88 0.25
CA GLY A 44 19.39 -5.87 0.00
C GLY A 44 19.98 -4.47 -0.13
N VAL A 45 21.16 -4.37 -0.73
CA VAL A 45 21.93 -3.12 -0.85
C VAL A 45 21.94 -2.54 -2.27
N ASP A 46 21.20 -3.14 -3.21
CA ASP A 46 21.15 -2.66 -4.58
C ASP A 46 20.39 -1.33 -4.67
N TYR A 47 21.14 -0.23 -4.81
CA TYR A 47 20.58 1.11 -4.92
C TYR A 47 19.62 1.29 -6.11
N ARG A 48 19.73 0.46 -7.16
CA ARG A 48 18.80 0.49 -8.30
C ARG A 48 17.43 -0.08 -7.94
N PHE A 49 17.30 -0.70 -6.77
CA PHE A 49 16.05 -1.21 -6.22
C PHE A 49 15.63 -0.44 -4.97
N THR A 50 16.54 -0.25 -4.01
CA THR A 50 16.23 0.42 -2.73
C THR A 50 15.99 1.92 -2.86
N ALA A 51 16.68 2.63 -3.77
CA ALA A 51 16.41 4.06 -3.97
C ALA A 51 15.04 4.32 -4.61
N PRO A 52 14.60 3.57 -5.65
CA PRO A 52 13.22 3.63 -6.13
C PRO A 52 12.17 3.25 -5.07
N LEU A 53 12.41 2.25 -4.22
CA LEU A 53 11.49 1.92 -3.12
C LEU A 53 11.19 3.13 -2.21
N VAL A 54 12.17 4.01 -2.00
CA VAL A 54 12.01 5.22 -1.19
C VAL A 54 11.46 6.39 -2.01
N SER A 55 11.99 6.62 -3.21
CA SER A 55 11.71 7.82 -3.99
C SER A 55 10.46 7.74 -4.88
N ASP A 56 10.04 6.53 -5.26
CA ASP A 56 8.85 6.20 -6.05
C ASP A 56 8.27 4.87 -5.54
N PRO A 57 7.81 4.82 -4.27
CA PRO A 57 7.28 3.61 -3.64
C PRO A 57 6.07 3.05 -4.40
N ASP A 58 5.24 3.93 -4.95
CA ASP A 58 4.04 3.59 -5.72
C ASP A 58 4.30 2.63 -6.87
N ARG A 59 5.30 2.99 -7.68
CA ARG A 59 5.69 2.21 -8.85
C ARG A 59 6.44 0.96 -8.43
N THR A 60 7.28 1.08 -7.41
CA THR A 60 8.15 -0.02 -7.00
C THR A 60 7.36 -1.12 -6.29
N LEU A 61 6.41 -0.78 -5.41
CA LEU A 61 5.50 -1.74 -4.77
C LEU A 61 4.57 -2.40 -5.80
N GLU A 62 4.12 -1.67 -6.82
CA GLU A 62 3.32 -2.23 -7.92
C GLU A 62 4.11 -3.28 -8.71
N ALA A 63 5.37 -2.98 -9.06
CA ALA A 63 6.25 -3.98 -9.68
C ALA A 63 6.48 -5.19 -8.78
N GLY A 64 6.45 -5.01 -7.44
CA GLY A 64 6.53 -6.12 -6.49
C GLY A 64 5.29 -6.98 -6.48
N ARG A 65 4.11 -6.37 -6.57
CA ARG A 65 2.85 -7.10 -6.71
C ARG A 65 2.86 -7.96 -7.97
N GLN A 66 3.25 -7.39 -9.11
CA GLN A 66 3.38 -8.14 -10.36
C GLN A 66 4.38 -9.30 -10.23
N ALA A 67 5.55 -9.05 -9.63
CA ALA A 67 6.53 -10.12 -9.41
C ALA A 67 6.00 -11.22 -8.48
N LEU A 68 5.20 -10.88 -7.48
CA LEU A 68 4.58 -11.87 -6.59
C LEU A 68 3.54 -12.71 -7.34
N GLU A 69 2.72 -12.10 -8.18
CA GLU A 69 1.76 -12.80 -9.04
C GLU A 69 2.47 -13.81 -9.94
N GLU A 70 3.55 -13.38 -10.62
CA GLU A 70 4.37 -14.27 -11.44
C GLU A 70 4.97 -15.44 -10.63
N VAL A 71 5.43 -15.20 -9.40
CA VAL A 71 5.97 -16.26 -8.53
C VAL A 71 4.89 -17.23 -8.07
N VAL A 72 3.72 -16.73 -7.64
CA VAL A 72 2.60 -17.55 -7.19
C VAL A 72 2.10 -18.46 -8.32
N GLU A 73 1.93 -17.90 -9.53
CA GLU A 73 1.49 -18.66 -10.70
C GLU A 73 2.49 -19.75 -11.13
N ASN A 74 3.80 -19.46 -11.09
CA ASN A 74 4.82 -20.37 -11.63
C ASN A 74 5.35 -21.40 -10.62
N GLU A 75 5.47 -21.03 -9.34
CA GLU A 75 6.21 -21.82 -8.33
C GLU A 75 5.30 -22.46 -7.27
N PHE A 76 4.06 -21.98 -7.14
CA PHE A 76 3.10 -22.42 -6.12
C PHE A 76 1.82 -23.02 -6.71
N ASP A 77 1.88 -23.49 -7.96
CA ASP A 77 0.77 -24.22 -8.59
C ASP A 77 0.35 -25.42 -7.73
N GLY A 78 -0.93 -25.48 -7.37
CA GLY A 78 -1.51 -26.53 -6.55
C GLY A 78 -1.42 -26.37 -5.02
N VAL A 79 -0.96 -25.22 -4.49
CA VAL A 79 -1.12 -24.89 -3.06
C VAL A 79 -2.60 -24.65 -2.75
N GLU A 80 -3.08 -25.12 -1.59
CA GLU A 80 -4.44 -24.82 -1.12
C GLU A 80 -4.59 -23.31 -0.90
N GLY A 81 -5.38 -22.67 -1.76
CA GLY A 81 -5.54 -21.21 -1.84
C GLY A 81 -5.34 -20.74 -3.28
N SER A 82 -6.42 -20.34 -3.95
CA SER A 82 -6.35 -19.75 -5.30
C SER A 82 -6.36 -18.23 -5.17
N VAL A 83 -5.25 -17.58 -5.55
CA VAL A 83 -5.23 -16.14 -5.81
C VAL A 83 -5.77 -15.96 -7.22
N GLU A 84 -6.99 -15.43 -7.36
CA GLU A 84 -7.52 -15.11 -8.69
C GLU A 84 -6.81 -13.87 -9.25
N ALA A 85 -6.87 -13.65 -10.57
CA ALA A 85 -6.19 -12.52 -11.22
C ALA A 85 -6.65 -11.13 -10.69
N ASP A 86 -7.82 -11.06 -10.08
CA ASP A 86 -8.35 -9.85 -9.47
C ASP A 86 -7.98 -9.73 -7.96
N ASP A 87 -7.58 -10.83 -7.31
CA ASP A 87 -7.26 -10.84 -5.88
C ASP A 87 -5.98 -10.07 -5.56
N ARG A 88 -6.12 -8.99 -4.80
CA ARG A 88 -4.98 -8.14 -4.44
C ARG A 88 -4.28 -8.59 -3.15
N ILE A 89 -2.98 -8.89 -3.27
CA ILE A 89 -2.06 -9.05 -2.13
C ILE A 89 -1.34 -7.72 -1.84
N TYR A 90 -1.29 -7.33 -0.56
CA TYR A 90 -0.65 -6.11 -0.08
C TYR A 90 0.77 -6.39 0.42
N LEU A 91 1.77 -5.80 -0.24
CA LEU A 91 3.15 -5.83 0.24
C LEU A 91 3.33 -4.77 1.34
N ARG A 92 3.74 -5.20 2.53
CA ARG A 92 3.92 -4.35 3.72
C ARG A 92 5.41 -4.22 3.99
N LEU A 93 6.02 -3.07 3.69
CA LEU A 93 7.44 -2.84 4.00
C LEU A 93 7.63 -2.58 5.49
N THR A 94 8.50 -3.33 6.15
CA THR A 94 8.86 -3.16 7.57
C THR A 94 10.36 -2.87 7.71
N ASP A 95 10.83 -2.55 8.92
CA ASP A 95 12.27 -2.43 9.23
C ASP A 95 13.04 -1.51 8.28
N VAL A 96 12.43 -0.37 7.92
CA VAL A 96 13.02 0.62 7.01
C VAL A 96 14.21 1.34 7.66
N PRO A 97 15.22 1.78 6.88
CA PRO A 97 16.41 2.40 7.43
C PRO A 97 16.13 3.76 8.09
N ASP A 98 16.93 4.13 9.09
CA ASP A 98 16.81 5.42 9.79
C ASP A 98 16.93 6.64 8.87
N SER A 99 17.54 6.48 7.69
CA SER A 99 17.64 7.54 6.70
C SER A 99 16.29 8.01 6.14
N VAL A 100 15.22 7.22 6.30
CA VAL A 100 13.86 7.58 5.94
C VAL A 100 12.96 7.80 7.16
N ARG A 101 13.53 7.77 8.38
CA ARG A 101 12.80 8.02 9.63
C ARG A 101 12.79 9.52 9.92
N TYR A 102 11.59 10.08 10.11
CA TYR A 102 11.39 11.49 10.39
C TYR A 102 10.44 11.66 11.57
N ARG A 103 10.60 12.77 12.30
CA ARG A 103 9.55 13.23 13.21
C ARG A 103 8.35 13.72 12.41
N LEU A 104 7.15 13.51 12.92
CA LEU A 104 5.91 13.90 12.23
C LEU A 104 5.86 15.43 11.99
N GLU A 105 6.35 16.21 12.96
CA GLU A 105 6.51 17.66 12.86
C GLU A 105 7.53 18.11 11.81
N SER A 106 8.46 17.24 11.41
CA SER A 106 9.52 17.54 10.44
C SER A 106 9.11 17.24 9.00
N LEU A 107 7.96 16.59 8.76
CA LEU A 107 7.49 16.34 7.40
C LEU A 107 7.22 17.65 6.63
N ARG A 108 7.80 17.75 5.45
CA ARG A 108 7.75 18.89 4.50
C ARG A 108 7.38 18.43 3.10
N ALA A 109 7.16 19.37 2.19
CA ALA A 109 6.81 19.11 0.78
C ALA A 109 7.77 18.16 0.05
N GLU A 110 9.06 18.14 0.40
CA GLU A 110 10.06 17.22 -0.20
C GLU A 110 9.82 15.73 0.11
N HIS A 111 9.04 15.44 1.15
CA HIS A 111 8.68 14.07 1.57
C HIS A 111 7.40 13.58 0.91
N LEU A 112 6.65 14.45 0.20
CA LEU A 112 5.42 14.04 -0.47
C LEU A 112 5.72 12.98 -1.54
N ASN A 113 4.88 11.95 -1.59
CA ASN A 113 4.98 10.81 -2.50
C ASN A 113 6.27 9.98 -2.37
N ARG A 114 6.94 10.06 -1.22
CA ARG A 114 8.11 9.24 -0.87
C ARG A 114 7.80 8.36 0.32
N LEU A 115 8.50 7.24 0.45
CA LEU A 115 8.40 6.38 1.62
C LEU A 115 9.07 7.07 2.81
N VAL A 116 8.36 7.14 3.93
CA VAL A 116 8.87 7.64 5.22
C VAL A 116 8.51 6.67 6.33
N ALA A 117 9.32 6.63 7.38
CA ALA A 117 8.94 6.11 8.69
C ALA A 117 8.69 7.27 9.64
N VAL A 118 7.64 7.18 10.44
CA VAL A 118 7.33 8.13 11.51
C VAL A 118 6.89 7.37 12.75
N ASP A 119 7.27 7.90 13.90
CA ASP A 119 6.78 7.44 15.20
C ASP A 119 5.70 8.38 15.71
N GLY A 120 4.72 7.86 16.44
CA GLY A 120 3.71 8.69 17.09
C GLY A 120 2.75 7.92 17.96
N THR A 121 1.91 8.65 18.69
CA THR A 121 0.83 8.09 19.51
C THR A 121 -0.50 8.28 18.80
N VAL A 122 -1.33 7.25 18.77
CA VAL A 122 -2.71 7.34 18.28
C VAL A 122 -3.50 8.25 19.21
N ASP A 123 -3.99 9.37 18.69
CA ASP A 123 -4.79 10.35 19.42
C ASP A 123 -6.28 9.98 19.39
N SER A 124 -6.77 9.58 18.21
CA SER A 124 -8.14 9.11 18.01
C SER A 124 -8.23 8.18 16.81
N CYS A 125 -9.25 7.32 16.81
CA CYS A 125 -9.58 6.43 15.71
C CYS A 125 -10.93 6.85 15.11
N GLY A 126 -10.99 6.97 13.79
CA GLY A 126 -12.25 7.15 13.06
C GLY A 126 -13.06 5.85 12.98
N ASP A 127 -14.22 5.93 12.34
CA ASP A 127 -15.07 4.76 12.09
C ASP A 127 -14.45 3.82 11.03
N LEU A 128 -14.85 2.56 11.07
CA LEU A 128 -14.53 1.59 10.03
C LEU A 128 -15.50 1.79 8.85
N GLU A 129 -14.95 2.10 7.69
CA GLU A 129 -15.70 2.40 6.47
C GLU A 129 -15.21 1.53 5.30
N PRO A 130 -16.12 1.00 4.45
CA PRO A 130 -15.72 0.29 3.24
C PRO A 130 -15.17 1.24 2.19
N ARG A 131 -13.95 0.99 1.70
CA ARG A 131 -13.27 1.75 0.65
C ARG A 131 -13.13 0.91 -0.62
N ILE A 132 -13.40 1.50 -1.78
CA ILE A 132 -13.13 0.87 -3.09
C ILE A 132 -11.62 0.89 -3.36
N VAL A 133 -11.02 -0.29 -3.56
CA VAL A 133 -9.60 -0.42 -3.95
C VAL A 133 -9.43 -0.79 -5.42
N THR A 134 -10.43 -1.43 -6.01
CA THR A 134 -10.50 -1.76 -7.43
C THR A 134 -11.90 -1.43 -7.93
N ALA A 135 -12.02 -0.41 -8.78
CA ALA A 135 -13.30 -0.02 -9.37
C ALA A 135 -13.51 -0.73 -10.70
N THR A 136 -14.61 -1.45 -10.82
CA THR A 136 -15.03 -2.09 -12.07
C THR A 136 -15.99 -1.17 -12.82
N PHE A 137 -15.78 -1.05 -14.12
CA PHE A 137 -16.65 -0.29 -15.02
C PHE A 137 -17.14 -1.18 -16.16
N ARG A 138 -18.44 -1.14 -16.45
CA ARG A 138 -19.05 -1.81 -17.61
C ARG A 138 -19.23 -0.81 -18.75
N CYS A 139 -18.82 -1.20 -19.96
CA CYS A 139 -19.06 -0.40 -21.14
C CYS A 139 -20.49 -0.55 -21.63
N GLU A 140 -21.25 0.55 -21.70
CA GLU A 140 -22.65 0.54 -22.18
C GLU A 140 -22.79 0.22 -23.68
N ARG A 141 -21.69 0.26 -24.45
CA ARG A 141 -21.71 -0.03 -25.90
C ARG A 141 -21.39 -1.46 -26.27
N CYS A 142 -20.46 -2.09 -25.56
CA CYS A 142 -19.97 -3.43 -25.90
C CYS A 142 -19.99 -4.41 -24.72
N ASP A 143 -20.57 -4.01 -23.59
CA ASP A 143 -20.69 -4.77 -22.33
C ASP A 143 -19.36 -5.26 -21.72
N GLU A 144 -18.23 -4.87 -22.29
CA GLU A 144 -16.90 -5.16 -21.78
C GLU A 144 -16.70 -4.55 -20.39
N ARG A 145 -16.04 -5.30 -19.49
CA ARG A 145 -15.71 -4.81 -18.15
C ARG A 145 -14.24 -4.44 -18.07
N THR A 146 -13.95 -3.36 -17.36
CA THR A 146 -12.58 -2.92 -17.10
C THR A 146 -12.42 -2.54 -15.65
N THR A 147 -11.35 -3.01 -15.04
CA THR A 147 -10.97 -2.67 -13.67
C THR A 147 -9.98 -1.51 -13.68
N VAL A 148 -10.07 -0.67 -12.65
CA VAL A 148 -9.15 0.44 -12.41
C VAL A 148 -8.77 0.44 -10.93
N PRO A 149 -7.50 0.20 -10.57
CA PRO A 149 -7.02 0.36 -9.21
C PRO A 149 -7.23 1.80 -8.71
N GLN A 150 -7.74 1.91 -7.49
CA GLN A 150 -8.05 3.18 -6.82
C GLN A 150 -7.01 3.43 -5.73
N ARG A 151 -6.26 4.54 -5.86
CA ARG A 151 -5.30 5.00 -4.83
C ARG A 151 -5.72 6.32 -4.20
N GLU A 152 -6.43 7.14 -4.96
CA GLU A 152 -6.92 8.45 -4.53
C GLU A 152 -8.31 8.33 -3.88
N ARG A 153 -8.66 9.32 -3.05
CA ARG A 153 -10.02 9.44 -2.47
C ARG A 153 -11.09 9.71 -3.53
N ARG A 154 -10.71 10.30 -4.68
CA ARG A 154 -11.63 10.53 -5.80
C ARG A 154 -11.63 9.31 -6.71
N LEU A 155 -12.82 8.85 -7.08
CA LEU A 155 -12.98 7.70 -7.97
C LEU A 155 -12.32 7.99 -9.32
N ARG A 156 -11.22 7.30 -9.61
CA ARG A 156 -10.52 7.34 -10.88
C ARG A 156 -11.25 6.46 -11.88
N ARG A 157 -11.57 7.03 -13.05
CA ARG A 157 -12.17 6.32 -14.17
C ARG A 157 -11.35 6.51 -15.44
N ARG A 158 -11.39 5.52 -16.34
CA ARG A 158 -10.88 5.69 -17.70
C ARG A 158 -11.85 6.56 -18.51
N SER A 159 -11.32 7.42 -19.37
CA SER A 159 -12.15 8.26 -20.27
C SER A 159 -12.68 7.48 -21.48
N ARG A 160 -12.06 6.35 -21.82
CA ARG A 160 -12.41 5.51 -22.97
C ARG A 160 -12.42 4.03 -22.61
N CYS A 161 -13.35 3.29 -23.20
CA CYS A 161 -13.36 1.83 -23.14
C CYS A 161 -12.11 1.27 -23.86
N PRO A 162 -11.34 0.36 -23.24
CA PRO A 162 -10.16 -0.23 -23.88
C PRO A 162 -10.49 -1.14 -25.07
N SER A 163 -11.70 -1.71 -25.12
CA SER A 163 -12.12 -2.65 -26.17
C SER A 163 -12.72 -1.92 -27.39
N CYS A 164 -13.79 -1.14 -27.20
CA CYS A 164 -14.48 -0.47 -28.32
C CYS A 164 -14.11 1.01 -28.51
N THR A 165 -13.19 1.56 -27.69
CA THR A 165 -12.73 2.96 -27.72
C THR A 165 -13.81 4.03 -27.48
N ALA A 166 -15.02 3.61 -27.11
CA ALA A 166 -16.13 4.52 -26.80
C ALA A 166 -15.74 5.47 -25.65
N VAL A 167 -15.95 6.76 -25.88
CA VAL A 167 -15.72 7.83 -24.91
C VAL A 167 -16.92 7.91 -23.98
N GLU A 168 -16.66 8.07 -22.68
CA GLU A 168 -17.67 8.28 -21.62
C GLU A 168 -18.76 7.20 -21.46
N ALA A 169 -18.62 6.04 -22.12
CA ALA A 169 -19.57 4.94 -22.06
C ALA A 169 -19.30 3.94 -20.91
N LEU A 170 -18.50 4.31 -19.91
CA LEU A 170 -18.09 3.43 -18.81
C LEU A 170 -18.91 3.73 -17.56
N GLU A 171 -19.86 2.86 -17.25
CA GLU A 171 -20.71 2.89 -16.06
C GLU A 171 -20.03 2.14 -14.91
N PHE A 172 -20.03 2.72 -13.70
CA PHE A 172 -19.49 2.05 -12.51
C PHE A 172 -20.34 0.82 -12.16
N ASP A 173 -19.70 -0.32 -11.92
CA ASP A 173 -20.32 -1.58 -11.49
C ASP A 173 -19.94 -1.86 -10.02
N PRO A 174 -20.75 -1.39 -9.04
CA PRO A 174 -20.44 -1.58 -7.62
C PRO A 174 -20.35 -3.06 -7.24
N LYS A 175 -21.17 -3.91 -7.85
CA LYS A 175 -21.26 -5.34 -7.48
C LYS A 175 -20.02 -6.14 -7.85
N ARG A 176 -19.26 -5.66 -8.84
CA ARG A 176 -18.02 -6.27 -9.30
C ARG A 176 -16.78 -5.46 -8.91
N SER A 177 -16.96 -4.42 -8.11
CA SER A 177 -15.84 -3.66 -7.56
C SER A 177 -15.38 -4.30 -6.26
N GLU A 178 -14.11 -4.10 -5.94
CA GLU A 178 -13.51 -4.63 -4.72
C GLU A 178 -13.46 -3.58 -3.63
N TYR A 179 -13.84 -4.00 -2.44
CA TYR A 179 -13.89 -3.16 -1.26
C TYR A 179 -12.98 -3.75 -0.18
N VAL A 180 -12.38 -2.86 0.60
CA VAL A 180 -11.65 -3.22 1.82
C VAL A 180 -12.13 -2.37 2.96
N ASP A 181 -12.02 -2.89 4.18
CA ASP A 181 -12.17 -2.07 5.37
C ASP A 181 -11.07 -1.02 5.40
N SER A 182 -11.45 0.22 5.68
CA SER A 182 -10.55 1.35 5.84
C SER A 182 -10.91 2.13 7.10
N GLN A 183 -9.89 2.71 7.71
CA GLN A 183 -10.03 3.55 8.90
C GLN A 183 -9.00 4.66 8.84
N VAL A 184 -9.38 5.87 9.24
CA VAL A 184 -8.41 6.96 9.44
C VAL A 184 -8.17 7.13 10.93
N ILE A 185 -6.91 7.06 11.35
CA ILE A 185 -6.49 7.40 12.71
C ILE A 185 -5.79 8.76 12.73
N GLN A 186 -5.82 9.46 13.86
CA GLN A 186 -5.03 10.67 14.08
C GLN A 186 -3.74 10.29 14.81
N LEU A 187 -2.60 10.37 14.14
CA LEU A 187 -1.29 10.08 14.73
C LEU A 187 -0.64 11.39 15.18
N ARG A 188 -0.24 11.45 16.45
CA ARG A 188 0.33 12.63 17.10
C ARG A 188 1.76 12.38 17.54
N ASP A 189 2.65 13.30 17.17
CA ASP A 189 4.03 13.39 17.69
C ASP A 189 4.40 14.86 17.90
N GLY A 190 4.94 15.15 19.09
CA GLY A 190 5.20 16.51 19.55
C GLY A 190 3.94 17.41 19.47
N GLY A 191 4.06 18.50 18.72
CA GLY A 191 2.99 19.48 18.52
C GLY A 191 2.14 19.29 17.26
N ARG A 192 2.35 18.20 16.50
CA ARG A 192 1.66 17.97 15.22
C ARG A 192 0.86 16.68 15.26
N THR A 193 -0.32 16.73 14.66
CA THR A 193 -1.19 15.57 14.44
C THR A 193 -1.46 15.45 12.95
N LEU A 194 -1.34 14.25 12.38
CA LEU A 194 -1.63 13.97 10.98
C LEU A 194 -2.56 12.76 10.86
N PRO A 195 -3.50 12.77 9.90
CA PRO A 195 -4.31 11.60 9.60
C PRO A 195 -3.44 10.52 8.95
N VAL A 196 -3.63 9.27 9.39
CA VAL A 196 -3.05 8.07 8.78
C VAL A 196 -4.19 7.20 8.27
N SER A 197 -4.21 6.90 6.97
CA SER A 197 -5.20 5.99 6.39
C SER A 197 -4.71 4.55 6.48
N LEU A 198 -5.46 3.74 7.21
CA LEU A 198 -5.26 2.31 7.37
C LEU A 198 -6.25 1.56 6.48
N GLU A 199 -5.79 0.47 5.88
CA GLU A 199 -6.59 -0.36 4.98
C GLU A 199 -6.36 -1.83 5.27
N HIS A 200 -7.39 -2.63 4.98
CA HIS A 200 -7.35 -4.09 5.08
C HIS A 200 -7.10 -4.54 6.53
N GLU A 201 -6.17 -5.48 6.76
CA GLU A 201 -5.82 -5.98 8.10
C GLU A 201 -5.31 -4.91 9.08
N LEU A 202 -4.94 -3.71 8.60
CA LEU A 202 -4.53 -2.60 9.48
C LEU A 202 -5.74 -1.82 10.03
N ALA A 203 -6.87 -1.82 9.32
CA ALA A 203 -8.06 -1.11 9.76
C ALA A 203 -8.64 -1.78 11.00
N GLY A 204 -8.91 -1.00 12.06
CA GLY A 204 -9.43 -1.51 13.33
C GLY A 204 -8.38 -2.22 14.20
N SER A 205 -7.10 -2.17 13.83
CA SER A 205 -6.03 -2.88 14.55
C SER A 205 -5.40 -2.08 15.70
N PHE A 206 -5.72 -0.78 15.82
CA PHE A 206 -5.13 0.16 16.80
C PHE A 206 -6.18 0.93 17.59
N GLU A 207 -5.80 1.33 18.81
CA GLU A 207 -6.64 2.04 19.77
C GLU A 207 -6.00 3.37 20.19
N PRO A 208 -6.79 4.36 20.65
CA PRO A 208 -6.25 5.59 21.21
C PRO A 208 -5.26 5.31 22.35
N GLY A 209 -4.08 5.92 22.28
CA GLY A 209 -2.97 5.71 23.22
C GLY A 209 -1.92 4.71 22.75
N ASP A 210 -2.18 3.92 21.69
CA ASP A 210 -1.15 3.07 21.09
C ASP A 210 0.03 3.92 20.58
N GLU A 211 1.25 3.52 20.91
CA GLU A 211 2.48 4.09 20.34
C GLU A 211 2.84 3.27 19.10
N LEU A 212 2.94 3.90 17.93
CA LEU A 212 3.13 3.21 16.66
C LEU A 212 4.42 3.65 15.97
N ASP A 213 5.09 2.67 15.35
CA ASP A 213 6.03 2.87 14.25
C ASP A 213 5.25 2.68 12.94
N VAL A 214 5.21 3.72 12.10
CA VAL A 214 4.41 3.75 10.88
C VAL A 214 5.30 4.01 9.68
N VAL A 215 5.34 3.07 8.74
CA VAL A 215 5.86 3.27 7.40
C VAL A 215 4.72 3.74 6.50
N ALA A 216 4.85 4.91 5.91
CA ALA A 216 3.79 5.53 5.13
C ALA A 216 4.32 6.35 3.94
N ILE A 217 3.39 6.75 3.07
CA ILE A 217 3.64 7.67 1.97
C ILE A 217 2.83 8.95 2.23
N PRO A 218 3.47 10.12 2.48
CA PRO A 218 2.75 11.37 2.67
C PRO A 218 2.11 11.82 1.36
N ARG A 219 0.79 11.95 1.35
CA ARG A 219 -0.03 12.38 0.21
C ARG A 219 -0.58 13.77 0.45
N GLY A 220 -0.49 14.62 -0.57
CA GLY A 220 -1.17 15.90 -0.59
C GLY A 220 -2.64 15.71 -0.97
N ARG A 221 -3.55 16.12 -0.10
CA ARG A 221 -4.99 16.19 -0.35
C ARG A 221 -5.33 17.59 -0.84
N PHE A 222 -5.74 17.67 -2.10
CA PHE A 222 -6.20 18.91 -2.72
C PHE A 222 -7.72 19.04 -2.58
N ASP A 223 -8.18 20.16 -2.01
CA ASP A 223 -9.60 20.47 -1.84
C ASP A 223 -10.28 20.88 -3.16
N GLY A 224 -9.52 21.40 -4.12
CA GLY A 224 -10.04 21.94 -5.38
C GLY A 224 -10.10 23.46 -5.44
N GLU A 225 -9.89 24.13 -4.31
CA GLU A 225 -10.16 25.55 -4.10
C GLU A 225 -8.88 26.35 -3.84
N THR A 226 -7.90 25.76 -3.15
CA THR A 226 -6.68 26.46 -2.75
C THR A 226 -5.41 25.74 -3.24
N THR A 227 -4.31 26.47 -3.43
CA THR A 227 -3.02 25.87 -3.81
C THR A 227 -2.32 25.17 -2.63
N THR A 228 -2.88 25.27 -1.43
CA THR A 228 -2.38 24.59 -0.23
C THR A 228 -3.00 23.19 -0.19
N VAL A 229 -2.21 22.20 0.18
CA VAL A 229 -2.67 20.82 0.34
C VAL A 229 -2.56 20.41 1.79
N ASP A 230 -3.59 19.72 2.28
CA ASP A 230 -3.49 19.00 3.55
C ASP A 230 -2.65 17.74 3.33
N VAL A 231 -1.97 17.25 4.37
CA VAL A 231 -1.16 16.04 4.28
C VAL A 231 -1.87 14.89 4.98
N GLU A 232 -1.97 13.76 4.30
CA GLU A 232 -2.43 12.47 4.83
C GLU A 232 -1.33 11.43 4.64
N LEU A 233 -1.12 10.58 5.64
CA LEU A 233 -0.16 9.48 5.57
C LEU A 233 -0.87 8.22 5.08
N GLU A 234 -0.57 7.81 3.85
CA GLU A 234 -1.03 6.52 3.31
C GLU A 234 -0.19 5.40 3.93
N CYS A 235 -0.79 4.59 4.81
CA CYS A 235 -0.05 3.60 5.58
C CYS A 235 0.37 2.41 4.71
N VAL A 236 1.68 2.16 4.65
CA VAL A 236 2.26 0.94 4.07
C VAL A 236 2.31 -0.15 5.13
N SER A 237 2.85 0.13 6.32
CA SER A 237 2.85 -0.80 7.46
C SER A 237 2.79 -0.01 8.77
N ALA A 238 2.30 -0.65 9.83
CA ALA A 238 2.27 -0.06 11.16
C ALA A 238 2.42 -1.15 12.22
N HIS A 239 3.24 -0.89 13.24
CA HIS A 239 3.48 -1.79 14.35
C HIS A 239 3.39 -1.02 15.66
N ARG A 240 2.86 -1.67 16.72
CA ARG A 240 2.98 -1.11 18.07
C ARG A 240 4.45 -1.08 18.44
N HIS A 241 4.91 0.06 18.92
CA HIS A 241 6.25 0.23 19.42
C HIS A 241 6.44 -0.66 20.65
N GLU A 242 7.30 -1.67 20.56
CA GLU A 242 7.62 -2.51 21.71
C GLU A 242 8.37 -1.68 22.74
N ARG A 243 7.74 -1.37 23.87
CA ARG A 243 8.45 -0.75 25.00
C ARG A 243 9.48 -1.72 25.59
N GLY A 244 10.73 -1.61 25.16
CA GLY A 244 11.92 -1.82 25.99
C GLY A 244 12.76 -3.09 25.73
N ARG A 245 13.96 -2.87 25.19
CA ARG A 245 15.23 -3.42 25.71
C ARG A 245 16.38 -2.47 25.33
N ASP A 246 16.42 -1.28 25.93
CA ASP A 246 17.66 -0.52 26.06
C ASP A 246 17.51 0.40 27.27
N GLY A 247 18.10 -0.03 28.39
CA GLY A 247 18.02 0.69 29.66
C GLY A 247 18.34 -0.14 30.90
N ASP A 248 19.38 -0.99 30.84
CA ASP A 248 20.17 -1.39 32.01
C ASP A 248 21.47 -2.04 31.50
N VAL A 249 22.52 -1.23 31.35
CA VAL A 249 23.94 -1.41 31.79
C VAL A 249 24.75 -0.22 31.28
#